data_AF-A0A8H6M6H5-F1
#
_entry.id   AF-A0A8H6M6H5-F1
#
_cell.length_a   1.000
_cell.length_b   1.000
_cell.length_c   1.000
_cell.angle_alpha   90.00
_cell.angle_beta   90.00
_cell.angle_gamma   90.00
#
_symmetry.space_group_name_H-M   'P 1'
#
loop_
_entity.id
_entity.type
_entity.pdbx_description
1 polymer ?
#
loop_
_entity_poly.entity_id
_entity_poly.type
_entity_poly.pdbx_seq_one_letter_code
_entity_poly.pdbx_strand_id
1 'polypeptide(L)'
;MATPLLQDYPELSHLSRAELEDLLNDPVYFQAIFHSLDRVKDMYRAQAELGMANESIAENNVTLQEPLYNLRAETQAAFDDAKALEKRWKELEKEQKEVYQRFTPQFLLMRLKHATTALDDETEAMASTFPALPSLSRDDNSGAGTPRGGLEVDDFIRQFKEGRKIYHKRAMWADKWSNNQVIWREE
;
A
#
# COMPACT_ATOMS: atom_id res chain seq x y z
N MET A 1 85.57 -21.42 11.09
CA MET A 1 84.53 -22.46 11.24
C MET A 1 83.26 -21.75 11.64
N ALA A 2 82.16 -21.90 10.88
CA ALA A 2 80.89 -21.27 11.23
C ALA A 2 80.32 -21.98 12.47
N THR A 3 80.21 -21.24 13.58
CA THR A 3 79.53 -21.71 14.79
C THR A 3 78.02 -21.81 14.53
N PRO A 4 77.27 -22.67 15.25
CA PRO A 4 75.81 -22.81 15.08
C PRO A 4 75.06 -21.47 15.16
N LEU A 5 75.52 -20.57 16.05
CA LEU A 5 75.00 -19.20 16.17
C LEU A 5 75.09 -18.39 14.86
N LEU A 6 76.15 -18.57 14.08
CA LEU A 6 76.36 -17.87 12.81
C LEU A 6 75.61 -18.51 11.64
N GLN A 7 75.09 -19.73 11.81
CA GLN A 7 74.14 -20.33 10.86
C GLN A 7 72.74 -19.77 11.06
N ASP A 8 72.31 -19.60 12.30
CA ASP A 8 70.99 -19.05 12.63
C ASP A 8 70.94 -17.52 12.46
N TYR A 9 72.08 -16.84 12.66
CA TYR A 9 72.21 -15.39 12.56
C TYR A 9 73.40 -15.02 11.66
N PRO A 10 73.26 -15.19 10.33
CA PRO A 10 74.33 -14.87 9.37
C PRO A 10 74.69 -13.39 9.39
N GLU A 11 73.78 -12.55 9.85
CA GLU A 11 73.95 -11.10 9.99
C GLU A 11 75.01 -10.75 11.05
N LEU A 12 75.39 -11.67 11.94
CA LEU A 12 76.46 -11.46 12.92
C LEU A 12 77.85 -11.91 12.42
N SER A 13 77.94 -12.48 11.22
CA SER A 13 79.18 -13.09 10.70
C SER A 13 80.29 -12.09 10.34
N HIS A 14 79.94 -10.82 10.16
CA HIS A 14 80.89 -9.75 9.88
C HIS A 14 81.48 -9.10 11.14
N LEU A 15 80.97 -9.45 12.32
CA LEU A 15 81.44 -8.93 13.61
C LEU A 15 82.57 -9.79 14.18
N SER A 16 83.59 -9.13 14.72
CA SER A 16 84.70 -9.75 15.42
C SER A 16 84.28 -10.25 16.81
N ARG A 17 85.12 -11.10 17.41
CA ARG A 17 84.86 -11.64 18.76
C ARG A 17 84.80 -10.54 19.83
N ALA A 18 85.63 -9.51 19.72
CA ALA A 18 85.61 -8.39 20.65
C ALA A 18 84.30 -7.59 20.52
N GLU A 19 83.84 -7.36 19.29
CA GLU A 19 82.55 -6.69 19.04
C GLU A 19 81.35 -7.52 19.51
N LEU A 20 81.43 -8.86 19.45
CA LEU A 20 80.42 -9.75 20.02
C LEU A 20 80.40 -9.74 21.56
N GLU A 21 81.57 -9.62 22.20
CA GLU A 21 81.66 -9.45 23.66
C GLU A 21 81.14 -8.06 24.09
N ASP A 22 81.46 -7.01 23.33
CA ASP A 22 80.92 -5.66 23.54
C ASP A 22 79.41 -5.61 23.31
N LEU A 23 78.89 -6.33 22.31
CA LEU A 23 77.45 -6.50 22.06
C LEU A 23 76.71 -7.12 23.25
N LEU A 24 77.37 -8.03 23.99
CA LEU A 24 76.78 -8.67 25.16
C LEU A 24 76.82 -7.78 26.41
N ASN A 25 77.84 -6.92 26.51
CA ASN A 25 78.12 -6.10 27.69
C ASN A 25 77.57 -4.68 27.60
N ASP A 26 77.32 -4.15 26.39
CA ASP A 26 76.74 -2.85 26.13
C ASP A 26 75.32 -2.96 25.53
N PRO A 27 74.26 -2.70 26.33
CA PRO A 27 72.89 -2.75 25.85
C PRO A 27 72.56 -1.71 24.77
N VAL A 28 73.26 -0.57 24.75
CA VAL A 28 73.05 0.49 23.76
C VAL A 28 73.62 0.06 22.42
N TYR A 29 74.81 -0.55 22.43
CA TYR A 29 75.43 -1.11 21.24
C TYR A 29 74.60 -2.27 20.65
N PHE A 30 74.06 -3.15 21.52
CA PHE A 30 73.11 -4.18 21.10
C PHE A 30 71.88 -3.60 20.40
N GLN A 31 71.22 -2.60 20.99
CA GLN A 31 70.04 -1.97 20.39
C GLN A 31 70.37 -1.32 19.05
N ALA A 32 71.52 -0.65 18.92
CA ALA A 32 71.95 -0.05 17.67
C ALA A 32 72.14 -1.10 16.56
N ILE A 33 72.80 -2.21 16.86
CA ILE A 33 72.99 -3.33 15.92
C ILE A 33 71.63 -3.97 15.59
N PHE A 34 70.78 -4.23 16.58
CA PHE A 34 69.45 -4.82 16.40
C PHE A 34 68.56 -3.98 15.48
N HIS A 35 68.50 -2.66 15.67
CA HIS A 35 67.75 -1.75 14.81
C HIS A 35 68.41 -1.52 13.44
N SER A 36 69.68 -1.90 13.28
CA SER A 36 70.37 -1.86 11.99
C SER A 36 70.05 -3.06 11.10
N LEU A 37 69.55 -4.18 11.66
CA LEU A 37 69.20 -5.38 10.91
C LEU A 37 68.07 -5.10 9.92
N ASP A 38 68.22 -5.56 8.68
CA ASP A 38 67.25 -5.27 7.60
C ASP A 38 65.89 -5.89 7.91
N ARG A 39 65.86 -7.10 8.47
CA ARG A 39 64.62 -7.75 8.93
C ARG A 39 63.87 -6.91 9.97
N VAL A 40 64.58 -6.25 10.88
CA VAL A 40 63.98 -5.42 11.94
C VAL A 40 63.47 -4.10 11.35
N LYS A 41 64.22 -3.48 10.44
CA LYS A 41 63.77 -2.29 9.70
C LYS A 41 62.51 -2.56 8.87
N ASP A 42 62.47 -3.69 8.17
CA ASP A 42 61.32 -4.09 7.35
C ASP A 42 60.11 -4.39 8.24
N MET A 43 60.31 -4.99 9.40
CA MET A 43 59.23 -5.18 10.39
C MET A 43 58.66 -3.83 10.87
N TYR A 44 59.51 -2.85 11.19
CA TYR A 44 59.05 -1.51 11.60
C TYR A 44 58.32 -0.78 10.48
N ARG A 45 58.80 -0.89 9.24
CA ARG A 45 58.12 -0.32 8.05
C ARG A 45 56.74 -0.95 7.88
N ALA A 46 56.65 -2.28 7.90
CA ALA A 46 55.38 -2.98 7.78
C ALA A 46 54.40 -2.59 8.90
N GLN A 47 54.90 -2.46 10.14
CA GLN A 47 54.08 -2.01 11.27
C GLN A 47 53.57 -0.58 11.07
N ALA A 48 54.42 0.34 10.60
CA ALA A 48 54.02 1.72 10.33
C ALA A 48 53.01 1.81 9.18
N GLU A 49 53.21 1.06 8.09
CA GLU A 49 52.28 0.98 6.96
C GLU A 49 50.91 0.45 7.39
N LEU A 50 50.87 -0.62 8.19
CA LEU A 50 49.62 -1.15 8.74
C LEU A 50 48.94 -0.15 9.68
N GLY A 51 49.72 0.58 10.48
CA GLY A 51 49.22 1.65 11.34
C GLY A 51 48.52 2.75 10.55
N MET A 52 49.21 3.28 9.52
CA MET A 52 48.66 4.32 8.64
C MET A 52 47.42 3.83 7.89
N ALA A 53 47.43 2.57 7.41
CA ALA A 53 46.28 1.99 6.72
C ALA A 53 45.06 1.87 7.66
N ASN A 54 45.26 1.41 8.90
CA ASN A 54 44.20 1.33 9.90
C ASN A 54 43.65 2.71 10.28
N GLU A 55 44.53 3.70 10.46
CA GLU A 55 44.13 5.07 10.77
C GLU A 55 43.28 5.66 9.64
N SER A 56 43.71 5.49 8.38
CA SER A 56 42.94 5.92 7.21
C SER A 56 41.56 5.26 7.12
N ILE A 57 41.47 3.96 7.43
CA ILE A 57 40.18 3.24 7.47
C ILE A 57 39.31 3.78 8.61
N ALA A 58 39.88 4.05 9.78
CA ALA A 58 39.15 4.58 10.93
C ALA A 58 38.60 5.98 10.63
N GLU A 59 39.40 6.86 10.03
CA GLU A 59 38.96 8.19 9.58
C GLU A 59 37.83 8.10 8.57
N ASN A 60 37.94 7.21 7.58
CA ASN A 60 36.88 6.99 6.61
C ASN A 60 35.58 6.49 7.28
N ASN A 61 35.69 5.54 8.20
CA ASN A 61 34.52 5.06 8.96
C ASN A 61 33.84 6.18 9.76
N VAL A 62 34.62 7.05 10.39
CA VAL A 62 34.09 8.20 11.16
C VAL A 62 33.42 9.22 10.23
N THR A 63 34.03 9.52 9.08
CA THR A 63 33.45 10.48 8.12
C THR A 63 32.15 9.97 7.51
N LEU A 64 32.03 8.66 7.28
CA LEU A 64 30.80 8.04 6.76
C LEU A 64 29.71 7.82 7.82
N GLN A 65 30.05 7.89 9.10
CA GLN A 65 29.13 7.58 10.19
C GLN A 65 27.88 8.48 10.18
N GLU A 66 28.06 9.79 10.18
CA GLU A 66 26.96 10.76 10.22
C GLU A 66 26.09 10.71 8.95
N PRO A 67 26.66 10.72 7.71
CA PRO A 67 25.88 10.52 6.50
C PRO A 67 25.04 9.23 6.51
N LEU A 68 25.59 8.12 7.02
CA LEU A 68 24.86 6.86 7.12
C LEU A 68 23.71 6.93 8.12
N TYR A 69 23.88 7.61 9.26
CA TYR A 69 22.79 7.82 10.21
C TYR A 69 21.68 8.69 9.62
N ASN A 70 22.04 9.77 8.93
CA ASN A 70 21.09 10.65 8.28
C ASN A 70 20.30 9.91 7.19
N LEU A 71 21.00 9.17 6.32
CA LEU A 71 20.36 8.37 5.27
C LEU A 71 19.41 7.30 5.84
N ARG A 72 19.80 6.64 6.93
CA ARG A 72 18.92 5.68 7.62
C ARG A 72 17.68 6.36 8.20
N ALA A 73 17.84 7.52 8.82
CA ALA A 73 16.72 8.27 9.38
C ALA A 73 15.74 8.73 8.29
N GLU A 74 16.25 9.27 7.18
CA GLU A 74 15.44 9.66 6.02
C GLU A 74 14.70 8.47 5.41
N THR A 75 15.39 7.34 5.23
CA THR A 75 14.80 6.12 4.70
C THR A 75 13.71 5.58 5.62
N GLN A 76 13.94 5.61 6.92
CA GLN A 76 12.96 5.19 7.92
C GLN A 76 11.71 6.09 7.88
N ALA A 77 11.89 7.42 7.86
CA ALA A 77 10.78 8.37 7.77
C ALA A 77 9.96 8.17 6.49
N ALA A 78 10.62 8.03 5.34
CA ALA A 78 9.94 7.77 4.07
C ALA A 78 9.18 6.44 4.06
N PHE A 79 9.74 5.40 4.70
CA PHE A 79 9.06 4.12 4.85
C PHE A 79 7.82 4.22 5.75
N ASP A 80 7.93 4.91 6.88
CA ASP A 80 6.82 5.11 7.82
C ASP A 80 5.69 5.91 7.18
N ASP A 81 6.02 6.96 6.42
CA ASP A 81 5.05 7.75 5.64
C ASP A 81 4.35 6.90 4.58
N ALA A 82 5.11 6.09 3.83
CA ALA A 82 4.54 5.19 2.84
C ALA A 82 3.59 4.17 3.49
N LYS A 83 3.94 3.65 4.67
CA LYS A 83 3.08 2.73 5.42
C LYS A 83 1.82 3.40 5.96
N ALA A 84 1.92 4.65 6.42
CA ALA A 84 0.77 5.43 6.82
C ALA A 84 -0.19 5.69 5.65
N LEU A 85 0.36 6.04 4.47
CA LEU A 85 -0.41 6.20 3.24
C LEU A 85 -1.06 4.90 2.78
N GLU A 86 -0.36 3.76 2.86
CA GLU A 86 -0.93 2.44 2.54
C GLU A 86 -2.14 2.12 3.42
N LYS A 87 -2.06 2.42 4.72
CA LYS A 87 -3.18 2.24 5.64
C LYS A 87 -4.35 3.14 5.28
N ARG A 88 -4.10 4.44 5.04
CA ARG A 88 -5.13 5.40 4.65
C ARG A 88 -5.80 5.03 3.32
N TRP A 89 -5.03 4.48 2.37
CA TRP A 89 -5.56 4.00 1.10
C TRP A 89 -6.59 2.90 1.29
N LYS A 90 -6.33 1.92 2.16
CA LYS A 90 -7.28 0.83 2.45
C LYS A 90 -8.59 1.34 3.05
N GLU A 91 -8.52 2.38 3.87
CA GLU A 91 -9.71 3.05 4.43
C GLU A 91 -10.51 3.76 3.33
N LEU A 92 -9.83 4.55 2.49
CA LEU A 92 -10.46 5.23 1.34
C LEU A 92 -11.07 4.27 0.33
N GLU A 93 -10.40 3.15 0.02
CA GLU A 93 -10.91 2.12 -0.89
C GLU A 93 -12.20 1.49 -0.33
N LYS A 94 -12.25 1.27 0.98
CA LYS A 94 -13.46 0.78 1.64
C LYS A 94 -14.60 1.79 1.56
N GLU A 95 -14.34 3.06 1.89
CA GLU A 95 -15.31 4.15 1.78
C GLU A 95 -15.83 4.30 0.35
N GLN A 96 -14.92 4.27 -0.63
CA GLN A 96 -15.27 4.27 -2.05
C GLN A 96 -16.20 3.10 -2.36
N LYS A 97 -15.83 1.87 -1.99
CA LYS A 97 -16.64 0.69 -2.25
C LYS A 97 -18.04 0.80 -1.64
N GLU A 98 -18.16 1.35 -0.44
CA GLU A 98 -19.46 1.58 0.23
C GLU A 98 -20.32 2.60 -0.53
N VAL A 99 -19.74 3.71 -0.98
CA VAL A 99 -20.45 4.72 -1.78
C VAL A 99 -20.88 4.15 -3.13
N TYR A 100 -19.97 3.48 -3.83
CA TYR A 100 -20.23 2.94 -5.16
C TYR A 100 -21.14 1.71 -5.15
N GLN A 101 -21.26 0.98 -4.03
CA GLN A 101 -22.14 -0.18 -3.90
C GLN A 101 -23.56 0.11 -4.39
N ARG A 102 -24.09 1.29 -4.06
CA ARG A 102 -25.46 1.73 -4.41
C ARG A 102 -25.64 2.03 -5.89
N PHE A 103 -24.56 2.20 -6.62
CA PHE A 103 -24.53 2.46 -8.05
C PHE A 103 -24.05 1.25 -8.85
N THR A 104 -23.77 0.13 -8.19
CA THR A 104 -23.45 -1.11 -8.90
C THR A 104 -24.63 -1.56 -9.77
N PRO A 105 -24.38 -2.11 -10.97
CA PRO A 105 -25.45 -2.58 -11.85
C PRO A 105 -26.40 -3.56 -11.14
N GLN A 106 -25.86 -4.42 -10.28
CA GLN A 106 -26.64 -5.39 -9.52
C GLN A 106 -27.57 -4.71 -8.49
N PHE A 107 -27.09 -3.71 -7.75
CA PHE A 107 -27.93 -2.97 -6.80
C PHE A 107 -29.00 -2.14 -7.51
N LEU A 108 -28.66 -1.51 -8.63
CA LEU A 108 -29.63 -0.77 -9.44
C LEU A 108 -30.72 -1.67 -10.03
N LEU A 109 -30.35 -2.87 -10.50
CA LEU A 109 -31.31 -3.87 -10.95
C LEU A 109 -32.21 -4.36 -9.82
N MET A 110 -31.64 -4.64 -8.64
CA MET A 110 -32.41 -5.00 -7.44
C MET A 110 -33.41 -3.88 -7.08
N ARG A 111 -32.97 -2.62 -7.08
CA ARG A 111 -33.82 -1.46 -6.82
C ARG A 111 -34.93 -1.30 -7.86
N LEU A 112 -34.64 -1.54 -9.14
CA LEU A 112 -35.63 -1.55 -10.21
C LEU A 112 -36.69 -2.63 -10.00
N LYS A 113 -36.28 -3.85 -9.64
CA LYS A 113 -37.20 -4.95 -9.33
C LYS A 113 -38.11 -4.61 -8.14
N HIS A 114 -37.55 -4.13 -7.03
CA HIS A 114 -38.36 -3.68 -5.88
C HIS A 114 -39.35 -2.57 -6.24
N ALA A 115 -38.92 -1.56 -6.99
CA ALA A 115 -39.80 -0.49 -7.45
C ALA A 115 -40.86 -0.96 -8.47
N THR A 116 -40.66 -2.13 -9.09
CA THR A 116 -41.62 -2.75 -10.00
C THR A 116 -42.67 -3.52 -9.19
N THR A 117 -42.25 -4.32 -8.21
CA THR A 117 -43.15 -5.01 -7.27
C THR A 117 -43.99 -4.03 -6.46
N ALA A 118 -43.39 -2.98 -5.90
CA ALA A 118 -44.14 -1.98 -5.13
C ALA A 118 -45.21 -1.28 -5.97
N LEU A 119 -44.94 -1.06 -7.27
CA LEU A 119 -45.91 -0.47 -8.17
C LEU A 119 -47.01 -1.46 -8.57
N ASP A 120 -46.68 -2.75 -8.69
CA ASP A 120 -47.67 -3.81 -8.87
C ASP A 120 -48.65 -3.83 -7.69
N ASP A 121 -48.11 -3.93 -6.47
CA ASP A 121 -48.87 -3.92 -5.21
C ASP A 121 -49.76 -2.66 -5.08
N GLU A 122 -49.22 -1.48 -5.43
CA GLU A 122 -49.98 -0.23 -5.42
C GLU A 122 -51.13 -0.25 -6.45
N THR A 123 -50.88 -0.72 -7.66
CA THR A 123 -51.94 -0.81 -8.69
C THR A 123 -52.98 -1.88 -8.36
N GLU A 124 -52.60 -3.00 -7.76
CA GLU A 124 -53.52 -4.03 -7.28
C GLU A 124 -54.36 -3.51 -6.11
N ALA A 125 -53.75 -2.75 -5.18
CA ALA A 125 -54.48 -2.07 -4.12
C ALA A 125 -55.51 -1.07 -4.69
N MET A 126 -55.11 -0.23 -5.67
CA MET A 126 -56.05 0.66 -6.36
C MET A 126 -57.19 -0.13 -7.01
N ALA A 127 -56.89 -1.21 -7.73
CA ALA A 127 -57.90 -2.06 -8.35
C ALA A 127 -58.86 -2.69 -7.33
N SER A 128 -58.37 -3.09 -6.16
CA SER A 128 -59.21 -3.64 -5.07
C SER A 128 -60.18 -2.62 -4.48
N THR A 129 -59.83 -1.32 -4.51
CA THR A 129 -60.71 -0.23 -4.04
C THR A 129 -61.73 0.22 -5.09
N PHE A 130 -61.53 -0.14 -6.36
CA PHE A 130 -62.41 0.26 -7.45
C PHE A 130 -63.89 -0.12 -7.23
N PRO A 131 -64.24 -1.35 -6.79
CA PRO A 131 -65.64 -1.72 -6.56
C PRO A 131 -66.32 -0.95 -5.41
N ALA A 132 -65.53 -0.34 -4.51
CA ALA A 132 -66.03 0.44 -3.38
C ALA A 132 -66.24 1.93 -3.73
N LEU A 133 -65.97 2.35 -4.98
CA LEU A 133 -66.21 3.72 -5.41
C LEU A 133 -67.71 4.07 -5.36
N PRO A 134 -68.09 5.19 -4.73
CA PRO A 134 -69.49 5.61 -4.58
C PRO A 134 -70.23 5.71 -5.92
N SER A 135 -69.51 6.02 -7.01
CA SER A 135 -70.07 6.14 -8.35
C SER A 135 -70.64 4.84 -8.93
N LEU A 136 -70.17 3.68 -8.48
CA LEU A 136 -70.63 2.36 -8.96
C LEU A 136 -71.74 1.80 -8.08
N SER A 137 -71.92 2.39 -6.89
CA SER A 137 -73.02 2.09 -5.96
C SER A 137 -74.27 2.80 -6.48
N ARG A 138 -75.03 2.09 -7.31
CA ARG A 138 -76.25 2.60 -7.96
C ARG A 138 -77.40 2.71 -6.95
N ASP A 139 -77.39 3.74 -6.11
CA ASP A 139 -78.61 4.28 -5.51
C ASP A 139 -79.01 5.53 -6.29
N ASP A 140 -79.86 5.28 -7.28
CA ASP A 140 -80.43 6.26 -8.18
C ASP A 140 -81.57 6.98 -7.45
N ASN A 141 -81.29 8.13 -6.83
CA ASN A 141 -82.34 9.11 -6.60
C ASN A 141 -81.81 10.56 -6.61
N SER A 142 -82.46 11.36 -7.47
CA SER A 142 -82.50 12.82 -7.54
C SER A 142 -81.38 13.59 -8.25
N GLY A 143 -81.72 14.08 -9.45
CA GLY A 143 -81.82 15.52 -9.73
C GLY A 143 -80.53 16.32 -9.95
N ALA A 144 -80.25 16.61 -11.23
CA ALA A 144 -79.59 17.84 -11.70
C ALA A 144 -78.28 18.27 -10.98
N GLY A 145 -77.26 17.42 -11.03
CA GLY A 145 -75.88 17.81 -10.78
C GLY A 145 -74.96 16.89 -11.59
N THR A 146 -73.96 17.45 -12.28
CA THR A 146 -72.89 16.67 -12.95
C THR A 146 -72.40 15.55 -12.02
N PRO A 147 -72.40 14.28 -12.46
CA PRO A 147 -72.17 13.16 -11.56
C PRO A 147 -70.72 13.19 -11.10
N ARG A 148 -70.51 13.61 -9.83
CA ARG A 148 -69.19 13.58 -9.16
C ARG A 148 -68.53 12.20 -9.27
N GLY A 149 -69.34 11.14 -9.33
CA GLY A 149 -68.87 9.78 -9.50
C GLY A 149 -68.20 9.48 -10.86
N GLY A 150 -68.64 10.11 -11.95
CA GLY A 150 -68.00 9.94 -13.26
C GLY A 150 -66.56 10.47 -13.27
N LEU A 151 -66.33 11.60 -12.59
CA LEU A 151 -64.99 12.18 -12.43
C LEU A 151 -64.08 11.27 -11.60
N GLU A 152 -64.59 10.65 -10.53
CA GLU A 152 -63.81 9.70 -9.71
C GLU A 152 -63.43 8.42 -10.48
N VAL A 153 -64.34 7.92 -11.31
CA VAL A 153 -64.07 6.75 -12.17
C VAL A 153 -63.06 7.09 -13.27
N ASP A 154 -63.20 8.26 -13.92
CA ASP A 154 -62.26 8.70 -14.94
C ASP A 154 -60.87 8.97 -14.36
N ASP A 155 -60.79 9.54 -13.15
CA ASP A 155 -59.53 9.75 -12.43
C ASP A 155 -58.88 8.43 -11.99
N PHE A 156 -59.66 7.46 -11.55
CA PHE A 156 -59.17 6.11 -11.30
C PHE A 156 -58.60 5.49 -12.57
N ILE A 157 -59.35 5.51 -13.67
CA ILE A 157 -58.93 4.91 -14.95
C ILE A 157 -57.62 5.56 -15.42
N ARG A 158 -57.50 6.88 -15.29
CA ARG A 158 -56.29 7.64 -15.63
C ARG A 158 -55.10 7.19 -14.78
N GLN A 159 -55.23 7.18 -13.46
CA GLN A 159 -54.16 6.84 -12.53
C GLN A 159 -53.74 5.37 -12.66
N PHE A 160 -54.70 4.44 -12.75
CA PHE A 160 -54.43 3.02 -12.91
C PHE A 160 -53.72 2.71 -14.25
N LYS A 161 -54.17 3.32 -15.36
CA LYS A 161 -53.50 3.16 -16.67
C LYS A 161 -52.09 3.72 -16.65
N GLU A 162 -51.87 4.87 -16.02
CA GLU A 162 -50.55 5.47 -15.88
C GLU A 162 -49.61 4.58 -15.04
N GLY A 163 -50.08 4.08 -13.90
CA GLY A 163 -49.36 3.15 -13.05
C GLY A 163 -48.98 1.86 -13.79
N ARG A 164 -49.96 1.20 -14.44
CA ARG A 164 -49.72 -0.04 -15.20
C ARG A 164 -48.76 0.17 -16.39
N LYS A 165 -48.82 1.32 -17.06
CA LYS A 165 -47.87 1.68 -18.12
C LYS A 165 -46.44 1.75 -17.60
N ILE A 166 -46.22 2.39 -16.45
CA ILE A 166 -44.90 2.49 -15.81
C ILE A 166 -44.44 1.11 -15.35
N TYR A 167 -45.33 0.30 -14.76
CA TYR A 167 -45.06 -1.07 -14.33
C TYR A 167 -44.54 -1.93 -15.50
N HIS A 168 -45.30 -2.04 -16.59
CA HIS A 168 -44.89 -2.85 -17.74
C HIS A 168 -43.59 -2.36 -18.37
N LYS A 169 -43.36 -1.04 -18.40
CA LYS A 169 -42.08 -0.48 -18.85
C LYS A 169 -40.95 -0.98 -17.94
N ARG A 170 -41.08 -0.84 -16.62
CA ARG A 170 -40.05 -1.29 -15.66
C ARG A 170 -39.81 -2.80 -15.73
N ALA A 171 -40.86 -3.61 -15.84
CA ALA A 171 -40.78 -5.06 -15.97
C ALA A 171 -39.99 -5.47 -17.24
N MET A 172 -40.35 -4.91 -18.41
CA MET A 172 -39.61 -5.18 -19.65
C MET A 172 -38.13 -4.79 -19.55
N TRP A 173 -37.82 -3.65 -18.93
CA TRP A 173 -36.44 -3.22 -18.74
C TRP A 173 -35.68 -4.09 -17.74
N ALA A 174 -36.33 -4.54 -16.67
CA ALA A 174 -35.74 -5.45 -15.69
C ALA A 174 -35.43 -6.83 -16.29
N ASP A 175 -36.29 -7.35 -17.16
CA ASP A 175 -36.07 -8.61 -17.87
C ASP A 175 -34.92 -8.49 -18.87
N LYS A 176 -34.93 -7.44 -19.70
CA LYS A 176 -33.82 -7.17 -20.64
C LYS A 176 -32.49 -7.02 -19.91
N TRP A 177 -32.47 -6.31 -18.78
CA TRP A 177 -31.26 -6.16 -17.97
C TRP A 177 -30.83 -7.51 -17.39
N SER A 178 -31.75 -8.29 -16.81
CA SER A 178 -31.44 -9.61 -16.25
C SER A 178 -30.89 -10.59 -17.31
N ASN A 179 -31.29 -10.43 -18.57
CA ASN A 179 -30.81 -11.22 -19.71
C ASN A 179 -29.54 -10.65 -20.38
N ASN A 180 -28.87 -9.65 -19.78
CA ASN A 180 -27.71 -8.95 -20.35
C ASN A 180 -27.95 -8.33 -21.74
N GLN A 181 -29.21 -7.98 -22.05
CA GLN A 181 -29.60 -7.34 -23.31
C GLN A 181 -29.57 -5.81 -23.24
N VAL A 182 -29.13 -5.25 -22.10
CA VAL A 182 -28.96 -3.81 -21.91
C VAL A 182 -27.51 -3.46 -22.21
N ILE A 183 -27.31 -2.77 -23.33
CA ILE A 183 -26.03 -2.18 -23.70
C ILE A 183 -26.05 -0.74 -23.21
N TRP A 184 -25.19 -0.43 -22.25
CA TRP A 184 -24.91 0.95 -21.86
C TRP A 184 -24.07 1.57 -22.97
N ARG A 185 -24.49 2.70 -23.53
CA ARG A 185 -23.62 3.44 -24.45
C ARG A 185 -22.50 4.05 -23.61
N GLU A 186 -21.26 3.69 -23.91
CA GLU A 186 -20.12 4.50 -23.50
C GLU A 186 -20.14 5.74 -24.40
N GLU A 187 -20.31 6.92 -23.81
CA GLU A 187 -20.06 8.20 -24.49
C GLU A 187 -18.55 8.44 -24.64
#